data_AF-A0A350H7S1-F1
#
_entry.id   AF-A0A350H7S1-F1
#
_cell.length_a   1.000
_cell.length_b   1.000
_cell.length_c   1.000
_cell.angle_alpha   90.00
_cell.angle_beta   90.00
_cell.angle_gamma   90.00
#
_symmetry.space_group_name_H-M   'P 1'
#
loop_
_entity.id
_entity.type
_entity.pdbx_description
1 polymer ?
#
loop_
_entity_poly.entity_id
_entity_poly.type
_entity_poly.pdbx_seq_one_letter_code
_entity_poly.pdbx_strand_id
1 'polypeptide(L)'
;IQHAIEEGVKFKFLTNPVKYIGNKNGFVKAMEVISMELGEEDKSGRRSPIPITGSNMIMDIDLVLIAIGAGPNPILFDSTPDLKLNKWGYIDTTDESGKTYKDKVWAGGDIVTGAATVISAMGAGKKAAYAINEYLKKS
;
A
#
# COMPACT_ATOMS: atom_id res chain seq x y z
N ILE A 1 0.45 -18.00 -3.90
CA ILE A 1 -0.89 -18.61 -4.06
C ILE A 1 -0.80 -20.13 -3.98
N GLN A 2 0.09 -20.78 -4.76
CA GLN A 2 0.21 -22.24 -4.80
C GLN A 2 0.30 -22.91 -3.41
N HIS A 3 1.29 -22.52 -2.58
CA HIS A 3 1.42 -23.07 -1.23
C HIS A 3 0.20 -22.83 -0.33
N ALA A 4 -0.44 -21.66 -0.43
CA ALA A 4 -1.64 -21.37 0.34
C ALA A 4 -2.82 -22.26 -0.07
N ILE A 5 -2.95 -22.58 -1.36
CA ILE A 5 -3.96 -23.55 -1.83
C ILE A 5 -3.65 -24.95 -1.30
N GLU A 6 -2.37 -25.36 -1.32
CA GLU A 6 -1.91 -26.65 -0.77
C GLU A 6 -2.20 -26.78 0.73
N GLU A 7 -2.13 -25.68 1.48
CA GLU A 7 -2.47 -25.60 2.90
C GLU A 7 -3.98 -25.48 3.17
N GLY A 8 -4.83 -25.45 2.13
CA GLY A 8 -6.29 -25.43 2.25
C GLY A 8 -6.92 -24.04 2.39
N VAL A 9 -6.18 -22.97 2.09
CA VAL A 9 -6.73 -21.61 2.07
C VAL A 9 -7.80 -21.47 0.99
N LYS A 10 -8.99 -21.00 1.40
CA LYS A 10 -10.12 -20.75 0.49
C LYS A 10 -10.03 -19.33 -0.08
N PHE A 11 -9.92 -19.23 -1.41
CA PHE A 11 -9.91 -17.95 -2.10
C PHE A 11 -11.32 -17.58 -2.59
N LYS A 12 -11.81 -16.41 -2.19
CA LYS A 12 -13.02 -15.78 -2.73
C LYS A 12 -12.62 -14.57 -3.56
N PHE A 13 -12.47 -14.79 -4.86
CA PHE A 13 -12.20 -13.71 -5.82
C PHE A 13 -13.47 -12.88 -6.06
N LEU A 14 -13.29 -11.65 -6.57
CA LEU A 14 -14.39 -10.75 -6.92
C LEU A 14 -15.42 -10.60 -5.78
N THR A 15 -14.92 -10.53 -4.55
CA THR A 15 -15.72 -10.42 -3.34
C THR A 15 -15.18 -9.26 -2.53
N ASN A 16 -15.98 -8.21 -2.33
CA ASN A 16 -15.56 -7.01 -1.62
C ASN A 16 -16.30 -6.85 -0.29
N PRO A 17 -15.62 -6.66 0.85
CA PRO A 17 -16.24 -6.28 2.11
C PRO A 17 -17.03 -4.97 2.01
N VAL A 18 -18.25 -4.95 2.54
CA VAL A 18 -19.10 -3.76 2.63
C VAL A 18 -19.27 -3.32 4.09
N LYS A 19 -19.43 -4.29 5.02
CA LYS A 19 -19.70 -3.99 6.42
C LYS A 19 -19.25 -5.12 7.34
N TYR A 20 -18.65 -4.79 8.48
CA TYR A 20 -18.43 -5.72 9.58
C TYR A 20 -19.60 -5.69 10.56
N ILE A 21 -20.05 -6.86 10.99
CA ILE A 21 -21.21 -7.03 11.86
C ILE A 21 -20.73 -7.59 13.19
N GLY A 22 -20.94 -6.83 14.27
CA GLY A 22 -20.57 -7.21 15.63
C GLY A 22 -21.68 -7.97 16.37
N ASN A 23 -21.29 -8.68 17.44
CA ASN A 23 -22.18 -9.22 18.44
C ASN A 23 -22.35 -8.24 19.63
N LYS A 24 -23.15 -8.62 20.62
CA LYS A 24 -23.45 -7.78 21.80
C LYS A 24 -22.21 -7.49 22.68
N ASN A 25 -21.17 -8.29 22.56
CA ASN A 25 -19.94 -8.19 23.35
C ASN A 25 -18.84 -7.39 22.61
N GLY A 26 -19.13 -6.84 21.43
CA GLY A 26 -18.18 -6.05 20.65
C GLY A 26 -17.24 -6.87 19.74
N PHE A 27 -17.44 -8.18 19.60
CA PHE A 27 -16.67 -9.01 18.67
C PHE A 27 -17.33 -9.10 17.30
N VAL A 28 -16.54 -9.20 16.23
CA VAL A 28 -17.08 -9.52 14.89
C VAL A 28 -17.73 -10.90 14.93
N LYS A 29 -18.87 -11.04 14.24
CA LYS A 29 -19.57 -12.31 14.06
C LYS A 29 -19.87 -12.63 12.60
N ALA A 30 -19.87 -11.60 11.75
CA ALA A 30 -20.12 -11.74 10.33
C ALA A 30 -19.60 -10.52 9.56
N MET A 31 -19.46 -10.69 8.26
CA MET A 31 -19.16 -9.63 7.31
C MET A 31 -20.15 -9.68 6.15
N GLU A 32 -20.69 -8.52 5.82
CA GLU A 32 -21.43 -8.33 4.56
C GLU A 32 -20.42 -8.12 3.43
N VAL A 33 -20.58 -8.89 2.36
CA VAL A 33 -19.77 -8.79 1.15
C VAL A 33 -20.65 -8.62 -0.07
N ILE A 34 -20.13 -7.97 -1.09
CA ILE A 34 -20.77 -7.81 -2.41
C ILE A 34 -19.95 -8.55 -3.47
N SER A 35 -20.65 -9.19 -4.42
CA SER A 35 -20.00 -9.80 -5.58
C SER A 35 -19.60 -8.73 -6.59
N MET A 36 -18.47 -8.94 -7.25
CA MET A 36 -17.92 -8.03 -8.24
C MET A 36 -17.86 -8.72 -9.61
N GLU A 37 -17.85 -7.93 -10.67
CA GLU A 37 -17.53 -8.37 -12.03
C GLU A 37 -16.33 -7.60 -12.58
N LEU A 38 -15.71 -8.13 -13.63
CA LEU A 38 -14.57 -7.47 -14.28
C LEU A 38 -15.09 -6.44 -15.28
N GLY A 39 -14.76 -5.17 -15.06
CA GLY A 39 -15.00 -4.06 -15.97
C GLY A 39 -13.96 -3.96 -17.08
N GLU A 40 -13.75 -2.76 -17.60
CA GLU A 40 -12.74 -2.50 -18.63
C GLU A 40 -11.31 -2.62 -18.11
N GLU A 41 -10.38 -2.90 -19.02
CA GLU A 41 -8.94 -2.87 -18.74
C GLU A 41 -8.46 -1.44 -18.53
N ASP A 42 -7.67 -1.24 -17.47
CA ASP A 42 -6.92 0.00 -17.28
C ASP A 42 -5.60 0.00 -18.08
N LYS A 43 -4.85 1.10 -17.98
CA LYS A 43 -3.55 1.25 -18.67
C LYS A 43 -2.48 0.23 -18.24
N SER A 44 -2.67 -0.46 -17.12
CA SER A 44 -1.79 -1.54 -16.66
C SER A 44 -2.20 -2.92 -17.18
N GLY A 45 -3.31 -3.01 -17.92
CA GLY A 45 -3.95 -4.26 -18.35
C GLY A 45 -4.79 -4.91 -17.24
N ARG A 46 -4.97 -4.24 -16.09
CA ARG A 46 -5.78 -4.75 -15.00
C ARG A 46 -7.24 -4.36 -15.21
N ARG A 47 -8.14 -5.34 -15.15
CA ARG A 47 -9.59 -5.07 -15.19
C ARG A 47 -10.08 -4.55 -13.84
N SER A 48 -10.79 -3.43 -13.86
CA SER A 48 -11.34 -2.82 -12.64
C SER A 48 -12.53 -3.62 -12.11
N PRO A 49 -12.64 -3.88 -10.79
CA PRO A 49 -13.79 -4.59 -10.24
C PRO A 49 -15.01 -3.67 -10.15
N ILE A 50 -16.16 -4.12 -10.66
CA ILE A 50 -17.45 -3.39 -10.62
C ILE A 50 -18.43 -4.13 -9.72
N PRO A 51 -19.12 -3.47 -8.76
CA PRO A 51 -20.08 -4.14 -7.89
C PRO A 51 -21.32 -4.62 -8.64
N ILE A 52 -21.72 -5.87 -8.42
CA ILE A 52 -22.98 -6.41 -8.91
C ILE A 52 -24.08 -5.99 -7.93
N THR A 53 -24.94 -5.07 -8.34
CA THR A 53 -25.99 -4.52 -7.46
C THR A 53 -26.95 -5.61 -7.00
N GLY A 54 -27.25 -5.64 -5.69
CA GLY A 54 -28.16 -6.63 -5.10
C GLY A 54 -27.53 -8.00 -4.81
N SER A 55 -26.22 -8.17 -5.06
CA SER A 55 -25.50 -9.44 -4.80
C SER A 55 -24.94 -9.57 -3.38
N ASN A 56 -25.37 -8.71 -2.46
CA ASN A 56 -24.88 -8.69 -1.09
C ASN A 56 -25.21 -10.00 -0.37
N MET A 57 -24.22 -10.55 0.33
CA MET A 57 -24.38 -11.75 1.14
C MET A 57 -23.68 -11.58 2.50
N ILE A 58 -24.22 -12.24 3.51
CA ILE A 58 -23.61 -12.31 4.83
C ILE A 58 -22.72 -13.55 4.90
N MET A 59 -21.50 -13.37 5.40
CA MET A 59 -20.53 -14.43 5.63
C MET A 59 -20.17 -14.43 7.12
N ASP A 60 -20.46 -15.53 7.80
CA ASP A 60 -20.15 -15.71 9.22
C ASP A 60 -18.63 -15.83 9.40
N ILE A 61 -18.07 -15.02 10.30
CA ILE A 61 -16.64 -14.94 10.60
C ILE A 61 -16.42 -14.45 12.04
N ASP A 62 -15.38 -14.94 12.68
CA ASP A 62 -15.00 -14.54 14.05
C ASP A 62 -13.74 -13.67 14.09
N LEU A 63 -13.01 -13.55 12.99
CA LEU A 63 -11.78 -12.76 12.86
C LEU A 63 -11.67 -12.13 11.47
N VAL A 64 -11.21 -10.88 11.43
CA VAL A 64 -10.86 -10.16 10.19
C VAL A 64 -9.42 -9.68 10.29
N LEU A 65 -8.61 -10.03 9.28
CA LEU A 65 -7.28 -9.44 9.08
C LEU A 65 -7.34 -8.55 7.84
N ILE A 66 -7.18 -7.24 8.04
CA ILE A 66 -7.22 -6.26 6.95
C ILE A 66 -5.82 -6.15 6.32
N ALA A 67 -5.69 -6.63 5.08
CA ALA A 67 -4.43 -6.67 4.33
C ALA A 67 -4.54 -5.95 2.97
N ILE A 68 -5.15 -4.75 2.96
CA ILE A 68 -5.39 -3.95 1.74
C ILE A 68 -4.21 -3.04 1.34
N GLY A 69 -3.05 -3.23 1.97
CA GLY A 69 -1.86 -2.40 1.81
C GLY A 69 -1.64 -1.43 2.97
N ALA A 70 -0.47 -0.80 2.97
CA ALA A 70 -0.07 0.22 3.93
C ALA A 70 0.36 1.49 3.18
N GLY A 71 0.14 2.64 3.80
CA GLY A 71 0.55 3.95 3.30
C GLY A 71 1.59 4.62 4.20
N PRO A 72 2.10 5.79 3.79
CA PRO A 72 3.05 6.55 4.58
C PRO A 72 2.37 7.10 5.84
N ASN A 73 3.11 7.18 6.96
CA ASN A 73 2.59 7.73 8.20
C ASN A 73 2.59 9.27 8.14
N PRO A 74 1.44 9.94 8.07
CA PRO A 74 1.38 11.40 7.91
C PRO A 74 1.99 12.15 9.09
N ILE A 75 1.90 11.60 10.31
CA ILE A 75 2.36 12.25 11.55
C ILE A 75 3.88 12.47 11.55
N LEU A 76 4.64 11.62 10.87
CA LEU A 76 6.11 11.77 10.81
C LEU A 76 6.52 13.09 10.12
N PHE A 77 5.69 13.59 9.21
CA PHE A 77 5.98 14.78 8.41
C PHE A 77 5.48 16.08 9.03
N ASP A 78 4.59 16.02 10.04
CA ASP A 78 4.13 17.22 10.76
C ASP A 78 5.29 17.97 11.42
N SER A 79 6.34 17.25 11.83
CA SER A 79 7.57 17.82 12.39
C SER A 79 8.55 18.37 11.34
N THR A 80 8.31 18.10 10.06
CA THR A 80 9.21 18.42 8.93
C THR A 80 8.43 19.03 7.76
N PRO A 81 7.80 20.20 7.94
CA PRO A 81 6.87 20.79 6.97
C PRO A 81 7.53 21.23 5.65
N ASP A 82 8.86 21.36 5.65
CA ASP A 82 9.67 21.68 4.47
C ASP A 82 10.01 20.45 3.61
N LEU A 83 9.60 19.24 4.03
CA LEU A 83 9.73 18.03 3.23
C LEU A 83 8.54 17.90 2.29
N LYS A 84 8.80 18.05 0.98
CA LYS A 84 7.76 17.94 -0.04
C LYS A 84 7.29 16.48 -0.18
N LEU A 85 5.98 16.29 -0.16
CA LEU A 85 5.32 15.01 -0.40
C LEU A 85 4.57 15.04 -1.74
N ASN A 86 4.40 13.87 -2.36
CA ASN A 86 3.52 13.72 -3.51
C ASN A 86 2.04 13.64 -3.06
N LYS A 87 1.12 13.58 -4.02
CA LYS A 87 -0.34 13.53 -3.76
C LYS A 87 -0.81 12.32 -2.92
N TRP A 88 0.05 11.31 -2.75
CA TRP A 88 -0.22 10.09 -1.99
C TRP A 88 0.48 10.07 -0.62
N GLY A 89 1.18 11.15 -0.25
CA GLY A 89 1.86 11.30 1.04
C GLY A 89 3.27 10.70 1.12
N TYR A 90 3.82 10.20 0.01
CA TYR A 90 5.21 9.72 -0.06
C TYR A 90 6.17 10.88 -0.32
N ILE A 91 7.44 10.73 0.07
CA ILE A 91 8.46 11.77 -0.11
C ILE A 91 8.73 11.99 -1.59
N ASP A 92 8.62 13.24 -2.04
CA ASP A 92 8.95 13.64 -3.41
C ASP A 92 10.46 13.87 -3.54
N THR A 93 11.07 13.23 -4.55
CA THR A 93 12.51 13.32 -4.81
C THR A 93 12.77 14.03 -6.13
N THR A 94 13.86 14.79 -6.22
CA THR A 94 14.23 15.58 -7.41
C THR A 94 14.79 14.72 -8.54
N ASP A 95 15.37 13.56 -8.19
CA ASP A 95 16.02 12.65 -9.13
C ASP A 95 16.14 11.23 -8.57
N GLU A 96 16.71 10.32 -9.36
CA GLU A 96 16.90 8.91 -8.99
C GLU A 96 17.91 8.65 -7.86
N SER A 97 18.71 9.64 -7.47
CA SER A 97 19.61 9.51 -6.33
C SER A 97 18.87 9.54 -5.00
N GLY A 98 17.57 9.89 -5.03
CA GLY A 98 16.75 10.03 -3.83
C GLY A 98 16.92 11.41 -3.18
N LYS A 99 17.53 12.39 -3.85
CA LYS A 99 17.66 13.74 -3.31
C LYS A 99 16.28 14.35 -3.10
N THR A 100 16.02 14.89 -1.91
CA THR A 100 14.76 15.60 -1.62
C THR A 100 14.90 17.08 -1.91
N TYR A 101 13.77 17.80 -1.89
CA TYR A 101 13.76 19.26 -1.99
C TYR A 101 14.34 19.96 -0.75
N LYS A 102 14.50 19.25 0.36
CA LYS A 102 15.14 19.75 1.58
C LYS A 102 16.66 19.61 1.48
N ASP A 103 17.39 20.68 1.79
CA ASP A 103 18.85 20.64 1.73
C ASP A 103 19.40 19.57 2.68
N LYS A 104 20.48 18.91 2.22
CA LYS A 104 21.14 17.80 2.94
C LYS A 104 20.25 16.62 3.34
N VAL A 105 19.08 16.45 2.71
CA VAL A 105 18.17 15.31 2.96
C VAL A 105 17.94 14.47 1.71
N TRP A 106 18.00 13.15 1.87
CA TRP A 106 17.74 12.12 0.87
C TRP A 106 16.73 11.09 1.39
N ALA A 107 15.97 10.46 0.50
CA ALA A 107 15.00 9.42 0.80
C ALA A 107 15.07 8.30 -0.24
N GLY A 108 14.73 7.08 0.16
CA GLY A 108 14.73 5.92 -0.73
C GLY A 108 13.87 4.77 -0.19
N GLY A 109 13.55 3.81 -1.06
CA GLY A 109 12.67 2.69 -0.75
C GLY A 109 11.19 3.08 -0.71
N ASP A 110 10.39 2.30 0.01
CA ASP A 110 8.93 2.37 -0.01
C ASP A 110 8.36 3.73 0.39
N ILE A 111 9.11 4.53 1.19
CA ILE A 111 8.69 5.89 1.56
C ILE A 111 8.71 6.88 0.38
N VAL A 112 9.34 6.51 -0.74
CA VAL A 112 9.38 7.27 -2.00
C VAL A 112 8.47 6.62 -3.04
N THR A 113 8.55 5.30 -3.22
CA THR A 113 7.87 4.58 -4.31
C THR A 113 6.50 4.03 -3.96
N GLY A 114 6.14 3.97 -2.68
CA GLY A 114 5.10 3.08 -2.19
C GLY A 114 5.57 1.63 -2.14
N ALA A 115 4.68 0.72 -1.72
CA ALA A 115 4.96 -0.69 -1.52
C ALA A 115 5.71 -1.31 -2.72
N ALA A 116 6.97 -1.68 -2.51
CA ALA A 116 7.86 -2.18 -3.54
C ALA A 116 8.58 -3.46 -3.06
N THR A 117 9.63 -3.86 -3.78
CA THR A 117 10.44 -5.04 -3.41
C THR A 117 11.64 -4.64 -2.55
N VAL A 118 12.10 -5.56 -1.70
CA VAL A 118 13.31 -5.39 -0.88
C VAL A 118 14.53 -5.00 -1.73
N ILE A 119 14.65 -5.57 -2.94
CA ILE A 119 15.75 -5.27 -3.86
C ILE A 119 15.70 -3.81 -4.34
N SER A 120 14.50 -3.30 -4.62
CA SER A 120 14.32 -1.90 -5.04
C SER A 120 14.71 -0.93 -3.92
N ALA A 121 14.29 -1.23 -2.68
CA ALA A 121 14.66 -0.44 -1.50
C ALA A 121 16.19 -0.44 -1.26
N MET A 122 16.84 -1.61 -1.36
CA MET A 122 18.31 -1.71 -1.27
C MET A 122 19.00 -0.89 -2.38
N GLY A 123 18.50 -0.97 -3.62
CA GLY A 123 19.03 -0.20 -4.74
C GLY A 123 18.95 1.30 -4.51
N ALA A 124 17.80 1.79 -4.03
CA ALA A 124 17.61 3.19 -3.67
C ALA A 124 18.58 3.63 -2.56
N GLY A 125 18.76 2.80 -1.52
CA GLY A 125 19.72 3.06 -0.44
C GLY A 125 21.16 3.21 -0.94
N LYS A 126 21.60 2.36 -1.88
CA LYS A 126 22.94 2.46 -2.48
C LYS A 126 23.12 3.75 -3.28
N LYS A 127 22.13 4.14 -4.08
CA LYS A 127 22.16 5.39 -4.85
C LYS A 127 22.22 6.62 -3.93
N ALA A 128 21.40 6.64 -2.88
CA ALA A 128 21.39 7.72 -1.89
C ALA A 128 22.73 7.83 -1.15
N ALA A 129 23.29 6.71 -0.70
CA ALA A 129 24.60 6.68 -0.03
C ALA A 129 25.72 7.24 -0.91
N TYR A 130 25.74 6.88 -2.20
CA TYR A 130 26.71 7.43 -3.16
C TYR A 130 26.55 8.94 -3.33
N ALA A 131 25.32 9.44 -3.48
CA ALA A 131 25.05 10.87 -3.63
C ALA A 131 25.39 11.69 -2.38
N ILE A 132 25.10 11.16 -1.18
CA ILE A 132 25.49 11.77 0.09
C ILE A 132 27.02 11.89 0.16
N ASN A 133 27.74 10.82 -0.17
CA ASN A 133 29.19 10.81 -0.15
C ASN A 133 29.79 11.83 -1.13
N GLU A 134 29.26 11.92 -2.35
CA GLU A 134 29.70 12.92 -3.33
C GLU A 134 29.39 14.36 -2.90
N TYR A 135 28.26 14.59 -2.21
CA TYR A 135 27.93 15.88 -1.63
C TYR A 135 28.94 16.29 -0.53
N LEU A 136 29.24 15.35 0.38
CA LEU A 136 30.16 15.61 1.51
C LEU A 136 31.60 15.83 1.07
N LYS A 137 32.08 15.16 0.02
CA LYS A 137 33.43 15.38 -0.52
C LYS A 137 33.63 16.75 -1.16
N LYS A 138 32.56 17.38 -1.63
CA LYS A 138 32.57 18.70 -2.27
C LYS A 138 32.32 19.85 -1.29
N SER A 139 32.07 19.52 -0.02
CA SER A 139 31.79 20.45 1.07
C SER A 139 33.06 20.90 1.79
#